data_AF-A0A439P559-F1
#
_entry.id   AF-A0A439P559-F1
#
_cell.length_a   1.000
_cell.length_b   1.000
_cell.length_c   1.000
_cell.angle_alpha   90.00
_cell.angle_beta   90.00
_cell.angle_gamma   90.00
#
_symmetry.space_group_name_H-M   'P 1'
#
loop_
_entity.id
_entity.type
_entity.pdbx_description
1 polymer ?
#
loop_
_entity_poly.entity_id
_entity_poly.type
_entity_poly.pdbx_seq_one_letter_code
_entity_poly.pdbx_strand_id
1 'polypeptide(L)'
;MADHINIHAPRDRYDLRAEIELAHMKAEMALLQQRYDKMESDLDSIFTRIARGDQVELHYPNGEIVLITKARKRGEKEGGE
;
A
#
# COMPACT_ATOMS: atom_id res chain seq x y z
N MET A 1 33.07 31.77 -41.40
CA MET A 1 31.62 32.09 -41.37
C MET A 1 31.00 31.10 -40.40
N ALA A 2 30.55 31.59 -39.25
CA ALA A 2 29.99 30.75 -38.19
C ALA A 2 28.47 30.78 -38.34
N ASP A 3 27.91 29.79 -39.03
CA ASP A 3 26.46 29.61 -39.07
C ASP A 3 26.06 28.74 -37.88
N HIS A 4 25.38 29.39 -36.95
CA HIS A 4 24.95 28.88 -35.67
C HIS A 4 24.03 27.66 -35.84
N ILE A 5 24.43 26.52 -35.28
CA ILE A 5 23.51 25.38 -35.05
C ILE A 5 22.59 25.80 -33.90
N ASN A 6 21.31 26.00 -34.19
CA ASN A 6 20.29 26.14 -33.15
C ASN A 6 20.12 24.79 -32.44
N ILE A 7 20.91 24.54 -31.40
CA ILE A 7 20.84 23.33 -30.55
C ILE A 7 19.58 23.36 -29.64
N HIS A 8 18.86 24.49 -29.60
CA HIS A 8 17.64 24.67 -28.83
C HIS A 8 16.43 24.91 -29.74
N ALA A 9 15.99 23.88 -30.46
CA ALA A 9 14.60 23.88 -30.92
C ALA A 9 13.70 23.85 -29.67
N PRO A 10 12.78 24.82 -29.48
CA PRO A 10 11.87 24.78 -28.34
C PRO A 10 11.03 23.52 -28.46
N ARG A 11 11.13 22.61 -27.48
CA ARG A 11 10.24 21.44 -27.40
C ARG A 11 8.81 21.93 -27.44
N ASP A 12 7.99 21.29 -28.26
CA ASP A 12 6.58 21.66 -28.38
C ASP A 12 5.92 21.49 -27.01
N ARG A 13 5.17 22.52 -26.56
CA ARG A 13 4.57 22.53 -25.22
C ARG A 13 3.63 21.35 -24.98
N TYR A 14 3.10 20.76 -26.04
CA TYR A 14 2.24 19.58 -26.00
C TYR A 14 3.02 18.32 -25.60
N ASP A 15 4.25 18.15 -26.09
CA ASP A 15 5.10 17.00 -25.74
C ASP A 15 5.51 17.04 -24.27
N LEU A 16 5.84 18.24 -23.76
CA LEU A 16 6.16 18.44 -22.35
C LEU A 16 4.98 18.13 -21.42
N ARG A 17 3.75 18.46 -21.82
CA ARG A 17 2.55 18.14 -21.04
C ARG A 17 2.30 16.63 -20.99
N ALA A 18 2.43 15.95 -22.13
CA ALA A 18 2.29 14.51 -22.20
C ALA A 18 3.36 13.78 -21.36
N GLU A 19 4.61 14.26 -21.39
CA GLU A 19 5.69 13.73 -20.54
C GLU A 19 5.39 13.90 -19.04
N ILE A 20 4.87 15.07 -18.63
CA ILE A 20 4.50 15.34 -17.23
C ILE A 20 3.34 14.46 -16.79
N GLU A 21 2.28 14.35 -17.60
CA GLU A 21 1.12 13.49 -17.29
C GLU A 21 1.54 12.03 -17.15
N LEU A 22 2.39 11.54 -18.06
CA LEU A 22 2.92 10.19 -18.01
C LEU A 22 3.80 9.96 -16.77
N ALA A 23 4.62 10.94 -16.40
CA ALA A 23 5.42 10.88 -15.18
C ALA A 23 4.53 10.87 -13.92
N HIS A 24 3.47 11.67 -13.92
CA HIS A 24 2.50 11.70 -12.83
C HIS A 24 1.78 10.35 -12.67
N MET A 25 1.26 9.78 -13.76
CA MET A 25 0.62 8.46 -13.74
C MET A 25 1.58 7.37 -13.26
N LYS A 26 2.84 7.39 -13.68
CA LYS A 26 3.85 6.43 -13.20
C LYS A 26 4.09 6.56 -11.70
N ALA A 27 4.14 7.79 -11.17
CA ALA A 27 4.32 8.02 -9.75
C ALA A 27 3.12 7.53 -8.93
N GLU A 28 1.90 7.78 -9.41
CA GLU A 28 0.66 7.28 -8.79
C GLU A 28 0.61 5.75 -8.80
N MET A 29 0.92 5.11 -9.93
CA MET A 29 0.99 3.66 -10.02
C MET A 29 2.03 3.07 -9.07
N ALA A 30 3.22 3.68 -8.97
CA ALA A 30 4.25 3.23 -8.04
C ALA A 30 3.79 3.34 -6.58
N LEU A 31 3.11 4.42 -6.22
CA LEU A 31 2.55 4.61 -4.88
C LEU A 31 1.46 3.58 -4.57
N LEU A 32 0.58 3.30 -5.54
CA LEU A 32 -0.47 2.29 -5.39
C LEU A 32 0.14 0.89 -5.21
N GLN A 33 1.16 0.55 -6.01
CA GLN A 33 1.86 -0.73 -5.88
C GLN A 33 2.51 -0.85 -4.50
N GLN A 34 3.23 0.18 -4.05
CA GLN A 34 3.86 0.16 -2.73
C GLN A 34 2.85 -0.01 -1.59
N ARG A 35 1.67 0.62 -1.71
CA ARG A 35 0.60 0.46 -0.72
C ARG A 35 0.03 -0.95 -0.75
N TYR A 36 -0.17 -1.52 -1.93
CA TYR A 36 -0.63 -2.89 -2.10
C TYR A 36 0.34 -3.89 -1.46
N ASP A 37 1.62 -3.81 -1.80
CA ASP A 37 2.66 -4.72 -1.27
C ASP A 37 2.74 -4.62 0.26
N LYS A 38 2.62 -3.40 0.80
CA LYS A 38 2.57 -3.19 2.25
C LYS A 38 1.33 -3.83 2.89
N MET A 39 0.15 -3.62 2.31
CA MET A 39 -1.09 -4.21 2.81
C MET A 39 -1.06 -5.73 2.75
N GLU A 40 -0.51 -6.31 1.69
CA GLU A 40 -0.32 -7.75 1.55
C GLU A 40 0.60 -8.29 2.66
N SER A 41 1.75 -7.65 2.88
CA SER A 41 2.67 -8.03 3.95
C SER A 41 2.06 -7.87 5.35
N ASP A 42 1.30 -6.80 5.59
CA ASP A 42 0.65 -6.56 6.88
C ASP A 42 -0.42 -7.64 7.16
N LEU A 43 -1.21 -8.02 6.14
CA LEU A 43 -2.19 -9.11 6.25
C LEU A 43 -1.52 -10.46 6.50
N ASP A 44 -0.44 -10.77 5.79
CA ASP A 44 0.27 -12.04 5.97
C ASP A 44 0.88 -12.16 7.38
N SER A 45 1.40 -11.06 7.92
CA SER A 45 1.87 -10.96 9.30
C SER A 45 0.74 -11.17 10.32
N ILE A 46 -0.42 -10.53 10.09
CA ILE A 46 -1.62 -10.70 10.93
C ILE A 46 -2.07 -12.16 10.94
N PHE A 47 -2.23 -12.79 9.77
CA PHE A 47 -2.68 -14.18 9.67
C PHE A 47 -1.67 -15.16 10.26
N THR A 48 -0.37 -14.93 10.07
CA THR A 48 0.68 -15.74 10.68
C THR A 48 0.61 -15.69 12.21
N ARG A 49 0.39 -14.51 12.79
CA ARG A 49 0.21 -14.35 14.25
C ARG A 49 -1.06 -15.03 14.75
N ILE A 50 -2.17 -14.88 14.03
CA ILE A 50 -3.43 -15.58 14.36
C ILE A 50 -3.24 -17.09 14.33
N ALA A 51 -2.54 -17.63 13.32
CA ALA A 51 -2.26 -19.06 13.19
C ALA A 51 -1.39 -19.59 14.33
N ARG A 52 -0.48 -18.78 14.87
CA ARG A 52 0.32 -19.10 16.08
C ARG A 52 -0.50 -19.05 17.37
N GLY A 53 -1.68 -18.44 17.33
CA GLY A 53 -2.56 -18.25 18.48
C GLY A 53 -2.25 -16.99 19.29
N ASP A 54 -1.48 -16.06 18.73
CA ASP A 54 -1.21 -14.77 19.35
C ASP A 54 -2.47 -13.90 19.34
N GLN A 55 -2.59 -13.05 20.34
CA GLN A 55 -3.60 -11.99 20.37
C GLN A 55 -3.19 -10.88 19.39
N VAL A 56 -4.10 -10.48 18.50
CA VAL A 56 -3.87 -9.44 17.49
C VAL A 56 -4.95 -8.37 17.60
N GLU A 57 -4.53 -7.11 17.68
CA GLU A 57 -5.40 -5.94 17.64
C GLU A 57 -5.45 -5.39 16.21
N LEU A 58 -6.65 -5.25 15.67
CA LEU A 58 -6.90 -4.61 14.38
C LEU A 58 -7.48 -3.22 14.62
N HIS A 59 -6.77 -2.20 14.13
CA HIS A 59 -7.22 -0.81 14.21
C HIS A 59 -7.83 -0.40 12.86
N TYR A 60 -9.11 -0.08 12.86
CA TYR A 60 -9.83 0.38 11.68
C TYR A 60 -9.77 1.91 11.56
N PRO A 61 -9.88 2.46 10.34
CA PRO A 61 -9.83 3.91 10.12
C PRO A 61 -10.95 4.70 10.79
N ASN A 62 -12.07 4.05 11.12
CA ASN A 62 -13.19 4.63 11.88
C ASN A 62 -12.89 4.73 13.40
N GLY A 63 -11.71 4.30 13.85
CA GLY A 63 -11.31 4.26 15.25
C GLY A 63 -11.75 3.00 16.00
N GLU A 64 -12.42 2.06 15.31
CA GLU A 64 -12.80 0.78 15.88
C GLU A 64 -11.56 -0.09 16.08
N ILE A 65 -11.49 -0.77 17.23
CA ILE A 65 -10.43 -1.70 17.56
C ILE A 65 -11.05 -3.07 17.76
N VAL A 66 -10.64 -4.05 16.94
CA VAL A 66 -11.12 -5.42 17.02
C VAL A 66 -10.00 -6.31 17.53
N LEU A 67 -10.27 -7.04 18.61
CA LEU A 67 -9.34 -7.98 19.20
C LEU A 67 -9.59 -9.39 18.67
N ILE A 68 -8.65 -9.92 17.89
CA ILE A 68 -8.66 -11.31 17.45
C ILE A 68 -7.90 -12.15 18.47
N THR A 69 -8.63 -13.05 19.13
CA THR A 69 -8.08 -14.07 20.02
C THR A 69 -8.35 -15.45 19.42
N LYS A 70 -7.60 -16.46 19.87
CA LYS A 70 -7.77 -17.84 19.43
C LYS A 70 -9.23 -18.27 19.58
N ALA A 71 -9.83 -18.76 18.49
CA ALA A 71 -11.16 -19.34 18.53
C ALA A 71 -11.17 -20.49 19.54
N ARG A 72 -11.92 -20.34 20.64
CA ARG A 72 -12.14 -21.43 21.59
C ARG A 72 -12.83 -22.58 20.86
N LYS A 73 -12.38 -23.82 21.08
CA LYS A 73 -13.08 -24.98 20.53
C LYS A 73 -14.51 -24.97 21.08
N ARG A 74 -15.51 -25.06 20.20
CA ARG A 74 -16.92 -25.29 20.58
C ARG A 74 -16.99 -26.57 21.44
N GLY A 75 -16.95 -26.42 22.76
CA GLY A 75 -16.93 -27.56 23.69
C GLY A 75 -16.25 -27.30 25.04
N GLU A 76 -15.38 -26.31 25.16
CA GLU A 76 -14.81 -25.91 26.45
C GLU A 76 -15.84 -25.03 27.19
N LYS A 77 -16.71 -25.69 27.96
CA LYS A 77 -17.61 -25.05 28.91
C LYS A 77 -16.81 -24.24 29.92
N GLU A 78 -17.36 -23.09 30.27
CA GLU A 78 -16.92 -22.21 31.34
C GLU A 78 -16.70 -22.98 32.64
N GLY A 79 -15.52 -22.80 33.23
CA GLY A 79 -15.19 -23.21 34.58
C GLY A 79 -13.94 -22.48 35.01
N GLY A 80 -14.08 -21.55 35.97
CA GLY A 80 -12.97 -20.97 36.71
C GLY A 80 -13.01 -19.44 36.77
N GLU A 81 -13.73 -18.96 37.79
CA GLU A 81 -13.55 -17.74 38.60
C GLU A 81 -12.98 -16.45 37.98
#